data_AF-A0A923HTI4-F1
#
_entry.id   AF-A0A923HTI4-F1
#
_cell.length_a   1.000
_cell.length_b   1.000
_cell.length_c   1.000
_cell.angle_alpha   90.00
_cell.angle_beta   90.00
_cell.angle_gamma   90.00
#
_symmetry.space_group_name_H-M   'P 1'
#
loop_
_entity.id
_entity.type
_entity.pdbx_description
1 polymer ?
#
loop_
_entity_poly.entity_id
_entity_poly.type
_entity_poly.pdbx_seq_one_letter_code
_entity_poly.pdbx_strand_id
1 'polypeptide(L)'
;MSVESYIKENASCLCDKVYVAPEIPEKMLNNAISGIAPGVNHEYVLAIADTSIFGSAKEGCLFLGDSVHVRGMLEKPQSFKFENITSAEYKSIRKVKDNGKVDIKEEVILHQVDDIETSLTSCLTNISFKEFAKLINGILEASGEENKFETTSQTMPLESMENEIKKAYLKIICNFACSDDDIIDSQEYAEILSLIVRIELDSLDRLELRNYMYQTDNREDSDDLVRYLEENVPEGSFEIIKKSLLKDMIYLFRIKNEYECWPQNKFFTTLQQQFKVNDEQIDLMMLAIKNDEEILAQRKNDSEITKSMKEIAAKAGAVGVPLAAIYFSGSVVGMSAAGITSGLATLGMGGLLGLSGMVTGIGVVVIVGVGAYKGIKTITGLSDLENNKQRELMLQAIIKNAQKSLNYLIEDVNEISTQLMKEIKNGTESTMKIEKISAMLGMLSKGAQTTTEKITHAEIESIIAQLPPKLDAVRLKELTKEATKEKLKTFVLACYIETETIVDDGGVRIIYLLSGKLPLNTYEQLYSVLENIGYLDVSSAAFASIKGTAKNLFKDLIN
;
A
#
# COMPACT_ATOMS: atom_id res chain seq x y z
N MET A 1 27.34 8.51 10.86
CA MET A 1 26.52 8.45 9.63
C MET A 1 26.96 7.19 8.92
N SER A 2 26.03 6.34 8.50
CA SER A 2 26.34 5.13 7.74
C SER A 2 26.72 5.44 6.29
N VAL A 3 27.22 4.43 5.57
CA VAL A 3 27.48 4.51 4.13
C VAL A 3 26.18 4.76 3.36
N GLU A 4 25.09 4.05 3.66
CA GLU A 4 23.83 4.22 2.93
C GLU A 4 23.25 5.63 3.09
N SER A 5 23.22 6.14 4.32
CA SER A 5 22.76 7.50 4.63
C SER A 5 23.63 8.53 3.90
N TYR A 6 24.96 8.36 3.91
CA TYR A 6 25.87 9.26 3.20
C TYR A 6 25.62 9.29 1.69
N ILE A 7 25.42 8.11 1.06
CA ILE A 7 25.12 8.01 -0.38
C ILE A 7 23.84 8.77 -0.71
N LYS A 8 22.76 8.53 0.04
CA LYS A 8 21.45 9.15 -0.21
C LYS A 8 21.50 10.68 -0.10
N GLU A 9 22.23 11.20 0.89
CA GLU A 9 22.35 12.64 1.12
C GLU A 9 23.20 13.36 0.05
N ASN A 10 24.20 12.68 -0.54
CA ASN A 10 25.21 13.33 -1.37
C ASN A 10 25.13 12.99 -2.87
N ALA A 11 24.40 11.94 -3.26
CA ALA A 11 24.29 11.53 -4.67
C ALA A 11 23.64 12.59 -5.59
N SER A 12 22.77 13.44 -5.04
CA SER A 12 22.06 14.50 -5.79
C SER A 12 22.99 15.52 -6.48
N CYS A 13 24.24 15.63 -6.02
CA CYS A 13 25.23 16.55 -6.58
C CYS A 13 25.95 16.01 -7.83
N LEU A 14 25.67 14.76 -8.25
CA LEU A 14 26.38 14.11 -9.35
C LEU A 14 26.00 14.66 -10.73
N CYS A 15 24.71 14.87 -10.99
CA CYS A 15 24.18 15.40 -12.24
C CYS A 15 22.74 15.91 -12.06
N ASP A 16 22.14 16.45 -13.12
CA ASP A 16 20.77 17.00 -13.09
C ASP A 16 19.67 15.94 -12.87
N LYS A 17 19.96 14.67 -13.17
CA LYS A 17 18.99 13.57 -13.15
C LYS A 17 19.43 12.49 -12.17
N VAL A 18 19.21 12.73 -10.89
CA VAL A 18 19.48 11.78 -9.82
C VAL A 18 18.18 11.34 -9.18
N TYR A 19 18.04 10.04 -8.98
CA TYR A 19 16.92 9.41 -8.27
C TYR A 19 17.47 8.70 -7.05
N VAL A 20 16.93 8.98 -5.87
CA VAL A 20 17.42 8.43 -4.59
C VAL A 20 16.32 7.60 -3.96
N ALA A 21 16.67 6.43 -3.42
CA ALA A 21 15.74 5.57 -2.71
C ALA A 21 15.30 6.23 -1.40
N PRO A 22 14.07 5.96 -0.94
CA PRO A 22 13.04 5.10 -1.56
C PRO A 22 12.22 5.73 -2.72
N GLU A 23 12.55 6.93 -3.19
CA GLU A 23 11.76 7.71 -4.16
C GLU A 23 12.13 7.48 -5.64
N ILE A 24 12.73 6.32 -5.96
CA ILE A 24 13.15 6.02 -7.32
C ILE A 24 11.93 5.62 -8.18
N PRO A 25 11.66 6.30 -9.31
CA PRO A 25 10.61 5.86 -10.22
C PRO A 25 10.90 4.46 -10.77
N GLU A 26 9.93 3.54 -10.72
CA GLU A 26 10.10 2.14 -11.16
C GLU A 26 10.74 2.03 -12.55
N LYS A 27 10.25 2.80 -13.53
CA LYS A 27 10.78 2.75 -14.89
C LYS A 27 12.28 3.04 -14.92
N MET A 28 12.74 3.98 -14.09
CA MET A 28 14.16 4.32 -13.97
C MET A 28 14.92 3.21 -13.26
N LEU A 29 14.36 2.66 -12.18
CA LEU A 29 14.93 1.52 -11.46
C LEU A 29 15.14 0.29 -12.37
N ASN A 30 14.10 -0.13 -13.09
CA ASN A 30 14.14 -1.27 -14.02
C ASN A 30 15.12 -1.04 -15.18
N ASN A 31 15.16 0.19 -15.71
CA ASN A 31 16.10 0.54 -16.77
C ASN A 31 17.55 0.56 -16.26
N ALA A 32 17.79 1.03 -15.04
CA ALA A 32 19.12 1.05 -14.43
C ALA A 32 19.60 -0.35 -14.06
N ILE A 33 18.73 -1.21 -13.55
CA ILE A 33 19.10 -2.62 -13.29
C ILE A 33 19.40 -3.34 -14.60
N SER A 34 18.51 -3.24 -15.60
CA SER A 34 18.75 -3.89 -16.90
C SER A 34 19.93 -3.31 -17.68
N GLY A 35 20.21 -2.02 -17.51
CA GLY A 35 21.22 -1.27 -18.23
C GLY A 35 22.58 -1.25 -17.55
N ILE A 36 22.62 -0.80 -16.29
CA ILE A 36 23.83 -0.44 -15.54
C ILE A 36 24.28 -1.59 -14.62
N ALA A 37 23.35 -2.31 -13.99
CA ALA A 37 23.67 -3.34 -13.00
C ALA A 37 22.84 -4.63 -13.14
N PRO A 38 23.02 -5.42 -14.23
CA PRO A 38 22.21 -6.61 -14.45
C PRO A 38 22.36 -7.63 -13.33
N GLY A 39 21.24 -8.09 -12.77
CA GLY A 39 21.20 -9.11 -11.71
C GLY A 39 21.20 -8.56 -10.27
N VAL A 40 21.34 -7.24 -10.08
CA VAL A 40 21.16 -6.60 -8.78
C VAL A 40 19.69 -6.66 -8.35
N ASN A 41 19.45 -6.94 -7.06
CA ASN A 41 18.11 -6.87 -6.48
C ASN A 41 17.68 -5.39 -6.39
N HIS A 42 16.49 -5.08 -6.90
CA HIS A 42 15.95 -3.73 -6.91
C HIS A 42 15.80 -3.11 -5.52
N GLU A 43 15.60 -3.93 -4.48
CA GLU A 43 15.45 -3.46 -3.10
C GLU A 43 16.73 -2.89 -2.51
N TYR A 44 17.88 -3.09 -3.16
CA TYR A 44 19.19 -2.69 -2.65
C TYR A 44 19.71 -1.39 -3.27
N VAL A 45 19.01 -0.87 -4.27
CA VAL A 45 19.43 0.32 -5.00
C VAL A 45 19.22 1.56 -4.14
N LEU A 46 20.30 2.28 -3.85
CA LEU A 46 20.28 3.50 -3.04
C LEU A 46 20.10 4.76 -3.89
N ALA A 47 20.78 4.83 -5.04
CA ALA A 47 20.73 5.98 -5.92
C ALA A 47 21.05 5.62 -7.37
N ILE A 48 20.48 6.36 -8.30
CA ILE A 48 20.75 6.29 -9.74
C ILE A 48 21.07 7.69 -10.24
N ALA A 49 22.25 7.87 -10.82
CA ALA A 49 22.61 9.08 -11.57
C ALA A 49 22.50 8.77 -13.07
N ASP A 50 21.48 9.33 -13.72
CA ASP A 50 21.17 9.06 -15.13
C ASP A 50 21.92 10.02 -16.06
N THR A 51 22.74 9.44 -16.94
CA THR A 51 23.51 10.19 -17.95
C THR A 51 22.96 10.04 -19.35
N SER A 52 21.93 9.20 -19.52
CA SER A 52 21.35 8.93 -20.83
C SER A 52 20.67 10.17 -21.39
N ILE A 53 20.89 10.42 -22.68
CA ILE A 53 20.45 11.63 -23.39
C ILE A 53 18.95 11.89 -23.21
N PHE A 54 18.14 10.83 -23.29
CA PHE A 54 16.68 10.92 -23.20
C PHE A 54 16.12 10.70 -21.78
N GLY A 55 16.97 10.63 -20.74
CA GLY A 55 16.49 10.42 -19.37
C GLY A 55 15.88 9.04 -19.16
N SER A 56 16.49 8.00 -19.74
CA SER A 56 16.02 6.63 -19.66
C SER A 56 16.57 5.85 -18.46
N ALA A 57 17.60 6.34 -17.77
CA ALA A 57 18.35 5.65 -16.71
C ALA A 57 19.06 4.35 -17.12
N LYS A 58 19.31 4.12 -18.42
CA LYS A 58 20.07 2.94 -18.89
C LYS A 58 21.60 3.13 -18.89
N GLU A 59 22.05 4.35 -18.62
CA GLU A 59 23.46 4.78 -18.65
C GLU A 59 23.71 5.72 -17.46
N GLY A 60 24.93 5.69 -16.91
CA GLY A 60 25.33 6.48 -15.75
C GLY A 60 25.80 5.61 -14.59
N CYS A 61 25.40 5.96 -13.37
CA CYS A 61 25.80 5.27 -12.14
C CYS A 61 24.60 4.71 -11.37
N LEU A 62 24.78 3.54 -10.76
CA LEU A 62 23.87 2.95 -9.79
C LEU A 62 24.67 2.62 -8.53
N PHE A 63 24.19 3.07 -7.38
CA PHE A 63 24.84 2.89 -6.08
C PHE A 63 24.07 1.88 -5.22
N LEU A 64 24.83 0.95 -4.63
CA LEU A 64 24.43 0.08 -3.53
C LEU A 64 25.19 0.52 -2.27
N GLY A 65 24.91 -0.11 -1.12
CA GLY A 65 25.63 0.20 0.12
C GLY A 65 27.07 -0.33 0.12
N ASP A 66 27.36 -1.32 -0.71
CA ASP A 66 28.66 -1.99 -0.81
C ASP A 66 29.41 -1.77 -2.12
N SER A 67 28.76 -1.20 -3.13
CA SER A 67 29.32 -1.10 -4.46
C SER A 67 28.70 0.00 -5.32
N VAL A 68 29.45 0.41 -6.35
CA VAL A 68 28.99 1.29 -7.42
C VAL A 68 29.10 0.58 -8.77
N HIS A 69 28.02 0.67 -9.55
CA HIS A 69 27.96 0.19 -10.91
C HIS A 69 27.94 1.38 -11.87
N VAL A 70 28.71 1.31 -12.95
CA VAL A 70 28.81 2.39 -13.93
C VAL A 70 28.69 1.86 -15.34
N ARG A 71 28.04 2.63 -16.22
CA ARG A 71 27.95 2.34 -17.64
C ARG A 71 27.89 3.61 -18.47
N GLY A 72 28.91 3.84 -19.28
CA GLY A 72 28.91 4.86 -20.32
C GLY A 72 28.13 4.46 -21.57
N MET A 73 27.88 5.44 -22.45
CA MET A 73 27.23 5.21 -23.74
C MET A 73 28.04 4.21 -24.59
N LEU A 74 27.37 3.16 -25.09
CA LEU A 74 27.98 2.04 -25.84
C LEU A 74 29.07 1.25 -25.09
N GLU A 75 29.23 1.47 -23.78
CA GLU A 75 30.13 0.67 -22.95
C GLU A 75 29.39 -0.49 -22.26
N LYS A 76 30.19 -1.46 -21.80
CA LYS A 76 29.70 -2.54 -20.94
C LYS A 76 29.58 -2.04 -19.50
N PRO A 77 28.60 -2.55 -18.72
CA PRO A 77 28.56 -2.37 -17.28
C PRO A 77 29.89 -2.71 -16.60
N GLN A 78 30.33 -1.85 -15.69
CA GLN A 78 31.45 -2.08 -14.79
C GLN A 78 30.95 -1.98 -13.34
N SER A 79 31.54 -2.77 -12.44
CA SER A 79 31.13 -2.85 -11.03
C SER A 79 32.36 -2.74 -10.16
N PHE A 80 32.29 -1.88 -9.14
CA PHE A 80 33.36 -1.65 -8.19
C PHE A 80 32.80 -1.79 -6.78
N LYS A 81 33.33 -2.73 -6.02
CA LYS A 81 33.01 -2.82 -4.59
C LYS A 81 33.83 -1.82 -3.81
N PHE A 82 33.21 -1.13 -2.85
CA PHE A 82 33.90 -0.13 -2.05
C PHE A 82 35.01 -0.74 -1.20
N GLU A 83 34.87 -2.00 -0.76
CA GLU A 83 35.92 -2.75 -0.05
C GLU A 83 37.26 -2.84 -0.82
N ASN A 84 37.21 -2.72 -2.15
CA ASN A 84 38.38 -2.80 -3.01
C ASN A 84 38.92 -1.44 -3.45
N ILE A 85 38.25 -0.32 -3.10
CA ILE A 85 38.66 1.04 -3.48
C ILE A 85 39.43 1.66 -2.31
N THR A 86 40.61 2.21 -2.60
CA THR A 86 41.43 2.92 -1.61
C THR A 86 41.21 4.43 -1.68
N SER A 87 40.97 4.99 -2.86
CA SER A 87 40.57 6.39 -3.05
C SER A 87 40.05 6.67 -4.46
N ALA A 88 39.39 7.82 -4.63
CA ALA A 88 39.05 8.37 -5.94
C ALA A 88 39.72 9.73 -6.16
N GLU A 89 40.42 9.88 -7.29
CA GLU A 89 41.16 11.10 -7.62
C GLU A 89 40.56 11.81 -8.84
N TYR A 90 40.28 13.11 -8.70
CA TYR A 90 39.92 14.00 -9.80
C TYR A 90 41.15 14.76 -10.31
N LYS A 91 41.43 14.67 -11.60
CA LYS A 91 42.51 15.41 -12.29
C LYS A 91 41.93 16.36 -13.32
N SER A 92 42.41 17.60 -13.33
CA SER A 92 42.16 18.58 -14.40
C SER A 92 43.47 19.00 -15.04
N ILE A 93 43.70 18.54 -16.26
CA ILE A 93 44.92 18.78 -17.02
C ILE A 93 44.65 19.90 -18.04
N ARG A 94 45.27 21.06 -17.80
CA ARG A 94 45.23 22.21 -18.71
C ARG A 94 46.32 22.08 -19.78
N LYS A 95 45.95 21.78 -21.02
CA LYS A 95 46.85 21.79 -22.18
C LYS A 95 46.62 23.05 -23.01
N VAL A 96 47.64 23.90 -23.14
CA VAL A 96 47.60 25.02 -24.08
C VAL A 96 48.06 24.52 -25.43
N LYS A 97 47.18 24.54 -26.44
CA LYS A 97 47.48 24.20 -27.83
C LYS A 97 48.37 25.28 -28.45
N ASP A 98 49.12 24.94 -29.49
CA ASP A 98 50.05 25.85 -30.20
C ASP A 98 49.38 27.13 -30.73
N ASN A 99 48.05 27.13 -30.89
CA ASN A 99 47.24 28.28 -31.29
C ASN A 99 46.74 29.14 -30.10
N GLY A 100 47.23 28.90 -28.89
CA GLY A 100 46.79 29.57 -27.67
C GLY A 100 45.45 29.10 -27.10
N LYS A 101 44.74 28.16 -27.75
CA LYS A 101 43.50 27.58 -27.20
C LYS A 101 43.85 26.68 -26.02
N VAL A 102 43.16 26.90 -24.91
CA VAL A 102 43.25 26.06 -23.72
C VAL A 102 42.30 24.87 -23.89
N ASP A 103 42.85 23.67 -23.81
CA ASP A 103 42.14 22.40 -23.75
C ASP A 103 42.19 21.90 -22.31
N ILE A 104 41.04 21.74 -21.67
CA ILE A 104 40.94 21.22 -20.31
C ILE A 104 40.48 19.78 -20.44
N LYS A 105 41.35 18.84 -20.06
CA LYS A 105 41.00 17.42 -19.97
C LYS A 105 40.79 17.08 -18.51
N GLU A 106 39.60 16.65 -18.18
CA GLU A 106 39.25 16.17 -16.84
C GLU A 106 39.22 14.64 -16.82
N GLU A 107 39.65 14.03 -15.73
CA GLU A 107 39.59 12.58 -15.50
C GLU A 107 39.23 12.26 -14.04
N VAL A 108 38.60 11.10 -13.85
CA VAL A 108 38.45 10.44 -12.55
C VAL A 108 39.18 9.11 -12.59
N ILE A 109 40.02 8.87 -11.59
CA ILE A 109 40.76 7.62 -11.41
C ILE A 109 40.33 7.00 -10.08
N LEU A 110 39.90 5.74 -10.13
CA LEU A 110 39.76 4.93 -8.93
C LEU A 110 41.07 4.21 -8.66
N HIS A 111 41.60 4.42 -7.45
CA HIS A 111 42.71 3.66 -6.90
C HIS A 111 42.13 2.49 -6.12
N GLN A 112 42.56 1.27 -6.44
CA GLN A 112 42.10 0.04 -5.81
C GLN A 112 43.24 -0.64 -5.06
N VAL A 113 42.88 -1.66 -4.28
CA VAL A 113 43.85 -2.58 -3.66
C VAL A 113 44.75 -3.18 -4.75
N ASP A 114 45.99 -3.53 -4.40
CA ASP A 114 47.03 -4.03 -5.29
C ASP A 114 47.54 -3.02 -6.34
N ASP A 115 47.48 -1.72 -6.04
CA ASP A 115 47.94 -0.61 -6.89
C ASP A 115 47.27 -0.59 -8.28
N ILE A 116 46.04 -1.09 -8.37
CA ILE A 116 45.25 -1.09 -9.61
C ILE A 116 44.58 0.29 -9.80
N GLU A 117 44.95 0.99 -10.88
CA GLU A 117 44.29 2.24 -11.28
C GLU A 117 43.27 1.99 -12.40
N THR A 118 42.04 2.48 -12.24
CA THR A 118 41.00 2.42 -13.28
C THR A 118 40.47 3.82 -13.60
N SER A 119 40.60 4.25 -14.85
CA SER A 119 40.02 5.51 -15.33
C SER A 119 38.54 5.31 -15.65
N LEU A 120 37.67 6.13 -15.05
CA LEU A 120 36.21 6.09 -15.27
C LEU A 120 35.70 7.16 -16.22
N THR A 121 36.60 7.94 -16.82
CA THR A 121 36.29 9.13 -17.62
C THR A 121 35.28 8.87 -18.74
N SER A 122 35.38 7.73 -19.44
CA SER A 122 34.45 7.39 -20.52
C SER A 122 33.07 6.93 -20.02
N CYS A 123 33.03 6.32 -18.83
CA CYS A 123 31.82 5.83 -18.19
C CYS A 123 30.98 6.91 -17.50
N LEU A 124 31.58 8.04 -17.13
CA LEU A 124 30.97 9.10 -16.32
C LEU A 124 30.59 10.34 -17.14
N THR A 125 30.37 10.19 -18.45
CA THR A 125 29.96 11.32 -19.31
C THR A 125 28.71 12.01 -18.72
N ASN A 126 28.72 13.34 -18.60
CA ASN A 126 27.66 14.15 -17.95
C ASN A 126 27.51 14.00 -16.43
N ILE A 127 28.46 13.36 -15.74
CA ILE A 127 28.58 13.39 -14.28
C ILE A 127 29.70 14.37 -13.90
N SER A 128 29.48 15.12 -12.82
CA SER A 128 30.55 15.94 -12.22
C SER A 128 31.65 15.04 -11.67
N PHE A 129 32.78 14.98 -12.36
CA PHE A 129 33.94 14.18 -11.95
C PHE A 129 34.45 14.54 -10.56
N LYS A 130 34.44 15.83 -10.23
CA LYS A 130 34.84 16.32 -8.91
C LYS A 130 33.88 15.83 -7.82
N GLU A 131 32.57 15.94 -8.04
CA GLU A 131 31.58 15.50 -7.04
C GLU A 131 31.52 13.96 -6.95
N PHE A 132 31.75 13.24 -8.05
CA PHE A 132 31.88 11.78 -8.02
C PHE A 132 33.07 11.34 -7.18
N ALA A 133 34.27 11.92 -7.40
CA ALA A 133 35.45 11.59 -6.61
C ALA A 133 35.24 11.90 -5.11
N LYS A 134 34.63 13.06 -4.79
CA LYS A 134 34.27 13.41 -3.42
C LYS A 134 33.28 12.40 -2.81
N LEU A 135 32.24 12.02 -3.54
CA LEU A 135 31.25 11.06 -3.07
C LEU A 135 31.91 9.72 -2.73
N ILE A 136 32.76 9.18 -3.62
CA ILE A 136 33.46 7.93 -3.36
C ILE A 136 34.37 8.04 -2.12
N ASN A 137 35.16 9.10 -2.00
CA ASN A 137 36.01 9.25 -0.81
C ASN A 137 35.19 9.41 0.48
N GLY A 138 34.08 10.15 0.42
CA GLY A 138 33.19 10.27 1.57
C GLY A 138 32.48 8.97 1.95
N ILE A 139 32.17 8.10 0.98
CA ILE A 139 31.69 6.73 1.24
C ILE A 139 32.75 5.92 2.02
N LEU A 140 34.03 6.00 1.59
CA LEU A 140 35.13 5.33 2.26
C LEU A 140 35.40 5.90 3.66
N GLU A 141 35.16 7.19 3.89
CA GLU A 141 35.25 7.80 5.22
C GLU A 141 34.06 7.39 6.12
N ALA A 142 32.85 7.28 5.55
CA ALA A 142 31.64 6.92 6.27
C ALA A 142 31.61 5.45 6.76
N SER A 143 32.40 4.57 6.15
CA SER A 143 32.52 3.17 6.58
C SER A 143 33.27 2.99 7.91
N GLY A 144 33.95 4.04 8.39
CA GLY A 144 34.66 4.07 9.67
C GLY A 144 35.86 3.12 9.75
N GLU A 145 36.39 2.93 10.95
CA GLU A 145 37.58 2.09 11.18
C GLU A 145 37.34 0.61 10.86
N GLU A 146 36.07 0.17 10.90
CA GLU A 146 35.67 -1.21 10.62
C GLU A 146 35.51 -1.51 9.12
N ASN A 147 35.58 -0.49 8.25
CA ASN A 147 35.36 -0.61 6.80
C ASN A 147 34.07 -1.38 6.47
N LYS A 148 32.98 -1.09 7.19
CA LYS A 148 31.72 -1.81 7.07
C LYS A 148 30.92 -1.28 5.88
N PHE A 149 30.82 -2.10 4.84
CA PHE A 149 30.05 -1.81 3.64
C PHE A 149 28.90 -2.81 3.55
N GLU A 150 27.72 -2.39 3.96
CA GLU A 150 26.52 -3.22 3.96
C GLU A 150 25.47 -2.64 3.03
N THR A 151 24.79 -3.56 2.34
CA THR A 151 23.65 -3.25 1.48
C THR A 151 22.41 -3.84 2.12
N THR A 152 21.45 -2.98 2.46
CA THR A 152 20.19 -3.36 3.10
C THR A 152 19.01 -3.10 2.18
N SER A 153 17.90 -3.81 2.43
CA SER A 153 16.66 -3.60 1.69
C SER A 153 16.05 -2.23 2.03
N GLN A 154 15.70 -1.49 0.99
CA GLN A 154 15.09 -0.15 1.05
C GLN A 154 13.57 -0.21 1.21
N THR A 155 12.96 -1.38 1.02
CA THR A 155 11.49 -1.56 1.02
C THR A 155 11.07 -2.91 1.60
N MET A 156 11.82 -3.45 2.58
CA MET A 156 11.50 -4.76 3.18
C MET A 156 10.13 -4.71 3.85
N PRO A 157 9.15 -5.54 3.44
CA PRO A 157 7.82 -5.54 4.05
C PRO A 157 7.85 -5.96 5.52
N LEU A 158 6.96 -5.39 6.35
CA LEU A 158 6.87 -5.78 7.78
C LEU A 158 6.58 -7.27 7.97
N GLU A 159 5.84 -7.91 7.05
CA GLU A 159 5.56 -9.36 7.06
C GLU A 159 6.83 -10.22 6.90
N SER A 160 7.85 -9.69 6.22
CA SER A 160 9.11 -10.37 5.92
C SER A 160 10.20 -10.11 6.98
N MET A 161 9.91 -9.28 7.98
CA MET A 161 10.84 -8.98 9.07
C MET A 161 10.83 -10.06 10.14
N GLU A 162 11.84 -10.02 11.01
CA GLU A 162 11.90 -10.89 12.18
C GLU A 162 10.72 -10.62 13.14
N ASN A 163 10.24 -11.67 13.80
CA ASN A 163 9.06 -11.55 14.66
C ASN A 163 9.25 -10.58 15.83
N GLU A 164 10.46 -10.42 16.35
CA GLU A 164 10.74 -9.44 17.40
C GLU A 164 10.53 -7.99 16.91
N ILE A 165 10.88 -7.70 15.65
CA ILE A 165 10.59 -6.39 15.02
C ILE A 165 9.08 -6.20 14.88
N LYS A 166 8.35 -7.23 14.42
CA LYS A 166 6.88 -7.21 14.33
C LYS A 166 6.24 -6.97 15.70
N LYS A 167 6.74 -7.63 16.75
CA LYS A 167 6.26 -7.46 18.13
C LYS A 167 6.55 -6.07 18.65
N ALA A 168 7.75 -5.53 18.47
CA ALA A 168 8.07 -4.17 18.89
C ALA A 168 7.17 -3.14 18.22
N TYR A 169 6.94 -3.26 16.91
CA TYR A 169 5.98 -2.44 16.16
C TYR A 169 4.58 -2.50 16.77
N LEU A 170 4.06 -3.72 17.01
CA LEU A 170 2.73 -3.92 17.57
C LEU A 170 2.60 -3.48 19.02
N LYS A 171 3.65 -3.61 19.83
CA LYS A 171 3.68 -3.13 21.24
C LYS A 171 3.57 -1.61 21.29
N ILE A 172 4.23 -0.88 20.38
CA ILE A 172 4.06 0.58 20.27
C ILE A 172 2.61 0.93 19.90
N ILE A 173 2.01 0.22 18.94
CA ILE A 173 0.59 0.38 18.59
C ILE A 173 -0.33 0.10 19.80
N CYS A 174 -0.05 -0.95 20.57
CA CYS A 174 -0.80 -1.26 21.78
C CYS A 174 -0.63 -0.17 22.85
N ASN A 175 0.56 0.41 22.99
CA ASN A 175 0.83 1.51 23.91
C ASN A 175 0.08 2.78 23.51
N PHE A 176 0.01 3.06 22.21
CA PHE A 176 -0.80 4.14 21.69
C PHE A 176 -2.30 3.93 21.99
N ALA A 177 -2.83 2.74 21.73
CA ALA A 177 -4.25 2.41 21.96
C ALA A 177 -4.68 2.48 23.43
N CYS A 178 -3.73 2.43 24.37
CA CYS A 178 -4.03 2.61 25.80
C CYS A 178 -3.66 4.00 26.33
N SER A 179 -3.11 4.88 25.49
CA SER A 179 -2.59 6.17 25.96
C SER A 179 -3.69 7.14 26.41
N ASP A 180 -4.95 6.90 26.05
CA ASP A 180 -6.10 7.74 26.39
C ASP A 180 -6.93 7.19 27.56
N ASP A 181 -7.21 5.89 27.61
CA ASP A 181 -8.12 5.26 28.58
C ASP A 181 -7.55 4.04 29.33
N ASP A 182 -6.25 3.75 29.17
CA ASP A 182 -5.54 2.58 29.71
C ASP A 182 -6.11 1.21 29.26
N ILE A 183 -7.03 1.15 28.28
CA ILE A 183 -7.72 -0.09 27.88
C ILE A 183 -7.79 -0.22 26.36
N ILE A 184 -7.38 -1.36 25.81
CA ILE A 184 -7.68 -1.68 24.40
C ILE A 184 -9.12 -2.17 24.30
N ASP A 185 -10.01 -1.35 23.73
CA ASP A 185 -11.43 -1.71 23.57
C ASP A 185 -11.67 -2.69 22.41
N SER A 186 -12.92 -3.13 22.19
CA SER A 186 -13.23 -4.12 21.16
C SER A 186 -12.99 -3.65 19.72
N GLN A 187 -13.10 -2.34 19.46
CA GLN A 187 -12.84 -1.78 18.13
C GLN A 187 -11.35 -1.68 17.87
N GLU A 188 -10.58 -1.14 18.80
CA GLU A 188 -9.11 -1.10 18.72
C GLU A 188 -8.53 -2.50 18.62
N TYR A 189 -9.03 -3.43 19.44
CA TYR A 189 -8.63 -4.82 19.42
C TYR A 189 -8.84 -5.47 18.04
N ALA A 190 -9.99 -5.22 17.41
CA ALA A 190 -10.29 -5.76 16.09
C ALA A 190 -9.36 -5.19 15.01
N GLU A 191 -8.91 -3.94 15.14
CA GLU A 191 -7.97 -3.33 14.19
C GLU A 191 -6.54 -3.78 14.40
N ILE A 192 -6.09 -3.89 15.67
CA ILE A 192 -4.78 -4.47 15.99
C ILE A 192 -4.72 -5.91 15.49
N LEU A 193 -5.80 -6.67 15.64
CA LEU A 193 -5.90 -8.00 15.08
C LEU A 193 -5.85 -8.01 13.53
N SER A 194 -6.54 -7.07 12.88
CA SER A 194 -6.44 -6.91 11.43
C SER A 194 -5.00 -6.70 10.98
N LEU A 195 -4.25 -5.87 11.72
CA LEU A 195 -2.82 -5.62 11.48
C LEU A 195 -1.95 -6.87 11.76
N ILE A 196 -2.17 -7.58 12.88
CA ILE A 196 -1.52 -8.86 13.20
C ILE A 196 -1.61 -9.85 12.03
N VAL A 197 -2.79 -9.90 11.41
CA VAL A 197 -3.04 -10.75 10.24
C VAL A 197 -2.31 -10.26 8.99
N ARG A 198 -2.22 -8.95 8.77
CA ARG A 198 -1.50 -8.36 7.61
C ARG A 198 0.01 -8.61 7.70
N ILE A 199 0.59 -8.60 8.89
CA ILE A 199 2.04 -8.83 9.09
C ILE A 199 2.39 -10.30 9.33
N GLU A 200 1.40 -11.18 9.30
CA GLU A 200 1.52 -12.63 9.48
C GLU A 200 2.28 -13.02 10.77
N LEU A 201 1.84 -12.49 11.92
CA LEU A 201 2.40 -12.89 13.21
C LEU A 201 1.99 -14.33 13.57
N ASP A 202 2.95 -15.14 13.99
CA ASP A 202 2.71 -16.54 14.32
C ASP A 202 1.94 -16.74 15.63
N SER A 203 1.50 -17.98 15.86
CA SER A 203 0.63 -18.32 16.99
C SER A 203 1.25 -18.05 18.36
N LEU A 204 2.54 -18.36 18.54
CA LEU A 204 3.21 -18.17 19.83
C LEU A 204 3.37 -16.69 20.15
N ASP A 205 3.82 -15.90 19.17
CA ASP A 205 3.99 -14.47 19.34
C ASP A 205 2.65 -13.73 19.48
N ARG A 206 1.58 -14.21 18.83
CA ARG A 206 0.22 -13.68 19.05
C ARG A 206 -0.24 -13.87 20.48
N LEU A 207 0.03 -15.02 21.11
CA LEU A 207 -0.34 -15.27 22.50
C LEU A 207 0.42 -14.35 23.47
N GLU A 208 1.72 -14.14 23.22
CA GLU A 208 2.53 -13.18 23.99
C GLU A 208 1.92 -11.77 23.87
N LEU A 209 1.65 -11.33 22.64
CA LEU A 209 1.09 -10.02 22.38
C LEU A 209 -0.31 -9.84 22.99
N ARG A 210 -1.17 -10.87 22.99
CA ARG A 210 -2.47 -10.81 23.66
C ARG A 210 -2.34 -10.56 25.15
N ASN A 211 -1.36 -11.18 25.79
CA ASN A 211 -1.07 -10.90 27.19
C ASN A 211 -0.63 -9.43 27.37
N TYR A 212 0.21 -8.92 26.47
CA TYR A 212 0.62 -7.51 26.47
C TYR A 212 -0.56 -6.54 26.27
N MET A 213 -1.48 -6.85 25.35
CA MET A 213 -2.69 -6.05 25.09
C MET A 213 -3.61 -5.94 26.31
N TYR A 214 -3.62 -6.96 27.17
CA TYR A 214 -4.47 -7.01 28.37
C TYR A 214 -3.76 -6.50 29.64
N GLN A 215 -2.43 -6.66 29.75
CA GLN A 215 -1.67 -6.30 30.95
C GLN A 215 -0.99 -4.93 30.82
N THR A 216 -1.58 -3.90 31.40
CA THR A 216 -1.00 -2.55 31.45
C THR A 216 0.25 -2.44 32.33
N ASP A 217 0.35 -3.25 33.39
CA ASP A 217 1.41 -3.14 34.40
C ASP A 217 2.80 -3.59 33.92
N ASN A 218 2.88 -4.35 32.81
CA ASN A 218 4.11 -4.89 32.25
C ASN A 218 4.43 -4.30 30.86
N ARG A 219 3.91 -3.10 30.56
CA ARG A 219 4.19 -2.45 29.29
C ARG A 219 5.63 -1.98 29.22
N GLU A 220 6.30 -2.43 28.17
CA GLU A 220 7.60 -1.92 27.79
C GLU A 220 7.50 -0.44 27.41
N ASP A 221 8.55 0.31 27.77
CA ASP A 221 8.66 1.73 27.46
C ASP A 221 8.72 1.94 25.94
N SER A 222 8.02 2.96 25.44
CA SER A 222 7.91 3.17 24.00
C SER A 222 9.22 3.70 23.40
N ASP A 223 10.04 4.44 24.15
CA ASP A 223 11.34 4.91 23.67
C ASP A 223 12.31 3.74 23.55
N ASP A 224 12.24 2.76 24.45
CA ASP A 224 13.01 1.52 24.37
C ASP A 224 12.60 0.66 23.18
N LEU A 225 11.29 0.52 22.91
CA LEU A 225 10.78 -0.18 21.72
C LEU A 225 11.18 0.52 20.42
N VAL A 226 11.15 1.86 20.39
CA VAL A 226 11.62 2.62 19.22
C VAL A 226 13.11 2.42 19.01
N ARG A 227 13.92 2.46 20.07
CA ARG A 227 15.37 2.19 19.98
C ARG A 227 15.65 0.79 19.47
N TYR A 228 14.88 -0.20 19.92
CA TYR A 228 14.96 -1.55 19.39
C TYR A 228 14.69 -1.60 17.89
N LEU A 229 13.65 -0.92 17.41
CA LEU A 229 13.37 -0.81 15.97
C LEU A 229 14.51 -0.10 15.23
N GLU A 230 15.06 0.99 15.76
CA GLU A 230 16.19 1.72 15.17
C GLU A 230 17.43 0.83 15.00
N GLU A 231 17.70 -0.06 15.96
CA GLU A 231 18.89 -0.91 15.98
C GLU A 231 18.75 -2.20 15.15
N ASN A 232 17.52 -2.71 14.96
CA ASN A 232 17.30 -4.05 14.39
C ASN A 232 16.59 -4.03 13.03
N VAL A 233 15.93 -2.94 12.66
CA VAL A 233 15.35 -2.79 11.31
C VAL A 233 16.46 -2.55 10.30
N PRO A 234 16.40 -3.17 9.10
CA PRO A 234 17.33 -2.83 8.01
C PRO A 234 17.33 -1.32 7.76
N GLU A 235 18.50 -0.69 7.80
CA GLU A 235 18.64 0.77 7.79
C GLU A 235 17.83 1.42 6.65
N GLY A 236 17.90 0.84 5.45
CA GLY A 236 17.15 1.28 4.28
C GLY A 236 15.63 1.33 4.45
N SER A 237 15.07 0.49 5.31
CA SER A 237 13.63 0.34 5.54
C SER A 237 13.11 1.14 6.74
N PHE A 238 13.99 1.66 7.60
CA PHE A 238 13.58 2.31 8.85
C PHE A 238 12.73 3.58 8.64
N GLU A 239 13.07 4.40 7.65
CA GLU A 239 12.27 5.59 7.28
C GLU A 239 10.83 5.25 6.89
N ILE A 240 10.63 4.12 6.22
CA ILE A 240 9.31 3.65 5.80
C ILE A 240 8.53 3.15 7.02
N ILE A 241 9.19 2.44 7.94
CA ILE A 241 8.56 1.91 9.16
C ILE A 241 8.06 3.02 10.06
N LYS A 242 8.86 4.06 10.32
CA LYS A 242 8.44 5.19 11.16
C LYS A 242 7.15 5.84 10.65
N LYS A 243 7.10 6.08 9.33
CA LYS A 243 5.94 6.67 8.65
C LYS A 243 4.73 5.73 8.66
N SER A 244 4.95 4.43 8.46
CA SER A 244 3.90 3.40 8.57
C SER A 244 3.32 3.33 9.97
N LEU A 245 4.17 3.36 11.00
CA LEU A 245 3.77 3.27 12.41
C LEU A 245 2.88 4.46 12.79
N LEU A 246 3.29 5.68 12.43
CA LEU A 246 2.47 6.89 12.64
C LEU A 246 1.14 6.81 11.88
N LYS A 247 1.13 6.26 10.66
CA LYS A 247 -0.11 6.07 9.91
C LYS A 247 -1.07 5.07 10.60
N ASP A 248 -0.56 3.96 11.12
CA ASP A 248 -1.40 2.99 11.83
C ASP A 248 -1.92 3.58 13.15
N MET A 249 -1.11 4.39 13.85
CA MET A 249 -1.55 5.12 15.04
C MET A 249 -2.63 6.17 14.73
N ILE A 250 -2.45 6.99 13.68
CA ILE A 250 -3.44 8.03 13.35
C ILE A 250 -4.75 7.39 12.86
N TYR A 251 -4.69 6.22 12.23
CA TYR A 251 -5.88 5.43 11.92
C TYR A 251 -6.60 4.97 13.20
N LEU A 252 -5.89 4.39 14.17
CA LEU A 252 -6.50 4.00 15.45
C LEU A 252 -7.11 5.21 16.18
N PHE A 253 -6.39 6.34 16.19
CA PHE A 253 -6.89 7.59 16.76
C PHE A 253 -8.24 7.99 16.14
N ARG A 254 -8.31 7.94 14.81
CA ARG A 254 -9.46 8.35 14.00
C ARG A 254 -10.72 7.51 14.27
N ILE A 255 -10.58 6.28 14.73
CA ILE A 255 -11.75 5.43 15.03
C ILE A 255 -12.58 6.03 16.17
N LYS A 256 -11.91 6.60 17.17
CA LYS A 256 -12.54 7.22 18.34
C LYS A 256 -12.69 8.74 18.21
N ASN A 257 -11.90 9.39 17.34
CA ASN A 257 -11.76 10.85 17.32
C ASN A 257 -11.90 11.45 15.91
N GLU A 258 -12.19 12.75 15.85
CA GLU A 258 -12.08 13.53 14.61
C GLU A 258 -10.60 13.76 14.25
N TYR A 259 -10.28 13.79 12.95
CA TYR A 259 -8.90 13.94 12.47
C TYR A 259 -8.22 15.18 13.04
N GLU A 260 -8.94 16.31 13.08
CA GLU A 260 -8.45 17.62 13.48
C GLU A 260 -7.95 17.67 14.94
N CYS A 261 -8.32 16.69 15.76
CA CYS A 261 -7.92 16.58 17.15
C CYS A 261 -6.55 15.91 17.35
N TRP A 262 -5.93 15.36 16.32
CA TRP A 262 -4.67 14.62 16.44
C TRP A 262 -3.53 15.42 17.11
N PRO A 263 -3.36 16.75 16.89
CA PRO A 263 -2.26 17.50 17.53
C PRO A 263 -2.39 17.59 19.05
N GLN A 264 -3.55 17.22 19.61
CA GLN A 264 -3.81 17.21 21.04
C GLN A 264 -3.34 15.91 21.70
N ASN A 265 -3.12 14.84 20.92
CA ASN A 265 -2.66 13.56 21.44
C ASN A 265 -1.14 13.62 21.71
N LYS A 266 -0.77 13.69 23.00
CA LYS A 266 0.63 13.83 23.42
C LYS A 266 1.49 12.65 22.98
N PHE A 267 1.00 11.42 23.12
CA PHE A 267 1.75 10.21 22.72
C PHE A 267 2.12 10.27 21.24
N PHE A 268 1.15 10.61 20.39
CA PHE A 268 1.35 10.77 18.95
C PHE A 268 2.37 11.86 18.64
N THR A 269 2.20 13.06 19.20
CA THR A 269 3.10 14.20 18.92
C THR A 269 4.53 13.97 19.40
N THR A 270 4.73 13.22 20.49
CA THR A 270 6.08 12.83 20.96
C THR A 270 6.77 11.93 19.94
N LEU A 271 6.10 10.87 19.49
CA LEU A 271 6.66 9.95 18.49
C LEU A 271 6.86 10.63 17.13
N GLN A 272 5.94 11.50 16.72
CA GLN A 272 6.09 12.33 15.51
C GLN A 272 7.40 13.13 15.56
N GLN A 273 7.67 13.81 16.68
CA GLN A 273 8.88 14.60 16.87
C GLN A 273 10.14 13.73 16.89
N GLN A 274 10.11 12.59 17.59
CA GLN A 274 11.21 11.64 17.62
C GLN A 274 11.56 11.12 16.22
N PHE A 275 10.54 10.81 15.41
CA PHE A 275 10.70 10.36 14.04
C PHE A 275 11.02 11.46 13.03
N LYS A 276 10.97 12.73 13.44
CA LYS A 276 11.20 13.90 12.60
C LYS A 276 10.24 13.96 11.40
N VAL A 277 8.99 13.54 11.60
CA VAL A 277 7.93 13.57 10.58
C VAL A 277 7.16 14.88 10.72
N ASN A 278 7.12 15.69 9.66
CA ASN A 278 6.46 16.99 9.71
C ASN A 278 4.94 16.90 9.53
N ASP A 279 4.22 17.97 9.84
CA ASP A 279 2.75 18.00 9.79
C ASP A 279 2.20 17.77 8.37
N GLU A 280 2.87 18.26 7.32
CA GLU A 280 2.45 18.01 5.93
C GLU A 280 2.49 16.52 5.55
N GLN A 281 3.45 15.77 6.13
CA GLN A 281 3.54 14.32 5.98
C GLN A 281 2.42 13.61 6.75
N ILE A 282 2.02 14.11 7.92
CA ILE A 282 0.86 13.59 8.68
C ILE A 282 -0.44 13.88 7.92
N ASP A 283 -0.59 15.07 7.34
CA ASP A 283 -1.74 15.45 6.51
C ASP A 283 -1.90 14.53 5.30
N LEU A 284 -0.80 14.12 4.68
CA LEU A 284 -0.81 13.13 3.61
C LEU A 284 -1.30 11.76 4.11
N MET A 285 -0.85 11.30 5.29
CA MET A 285 -1.30 10.04 5.88
C MET A 285 -2.81 10.06 6.15
N MET A 286 -3.32 11.15 6.75
CA MET A 286 -4.75 11.34 6.99
C MET A 286 -5.55 11.40 5.69
N LEU A 287 -5.03 12.09 4.66
CA LEU A 287 -5.66 12.13 3.34
C LEU A 287 -5.80 10.73 2.74
N ALA A 288 -4.76 9.90 2.86
CA ALA A 288 -4.79 8.53 2.35
C ALA A 288 -5.85 7.69 3.09
N ILE A 289 -5.90 7.77 4.43
CA ILE A 289 -6.89 7.05 5.24
C ILE A 289 -8.31 7.53 4.88
N LYS A 290 -8.55 8.83 4.86
CA LYS A 290 -9.85 9.41 4.49
C LYS A 290 -10.29 8.99 3.09
N ASN A 291 -9.36 8.98 2.13
CA ASN A 291 -9.67 8.50 0.79
C ASN A 291 -10.10 7.03 0.81
N ASP A 292 -9.36 6.17 1.52
CA ASP A 292 -9.66 4.75 1.66
C ASP A 292 -11.06 4.54 2.30
N GLU A 293 -11.40 5.29 3.35
CA GLU A 293 -12.73 5.30 3.98
C GLU A 293 -13.84 5.73 2.99
N GLU A 294 -13.61 6.81 2.25
CA GLU A 294 -14.57 7.36 1.29
C GLU A 294 -14.82 6.43 0.09
N ILE A 295 -13.83 5.63 -0.33
CA ILE A 295 -14.03 4.65 -1.42
C ILE A 295 -15.17 3.70 -1.07
N LEU A 296 -15.20 3.22 0.18
CA LEU A 296 -16.27 2.37 0.68
C LEU A 296 -17.54 3.17 0.97
N ALA A 297 -17.44 4.20 1.81
CA ALA A 297 -18.60 4.92 2.33
C ALA A 297 -19.40 5.64 1.24
N GLN A 298 -18.71 6.18 0.22
CA GLN A 298 -19.34 6.90 -0.90
C GLN A 298 -19.47 6.04 -2.15
N ARG A 299 -19.08 4.76 -2.09
CA ARG A 299 -19.11 3.84 -3.24
C ARG A 299 -18.46 4.47 -4.48
N LYS A 300 -17.23 4.99 -4.32
CA LYS A 300 -16.45 5.56 -5.44
C LYS A 300 -16.29 4.51 -6.53
N ASN A 301 -16.37 4.96 -7.78
CA ASN A 301 -16.13 4.14 -8.96
C ASN A 301 -14.63 4.12 -9.34
N ASP A 302 -14.23 3.21 -10.22
CA ASP A 302 -12.83 2.98 -10.59
C ASP A 302 -12.13 4.25 -11.15
N SER A 303 -12.87 5.11 -11.86
CA SER A 303 -12.33 6.38 -12.35
C SER A 303 -12.09 7.39 -11.22
N GLU A 304 -12.99 7.43 -10.23
CA GLU A 304 -12.85 8.32 -9.07
C GLU A 304 -11.69 7.87 -8.19
N ILE A 305 -11.58 6.57 -7.94
CA ILE A 305 -10.45 5.95 -7.22
C ILE A 305 -9.13 6.26 -7.93
N THR A 306 -9.06 6.05 -9.25
CA THR A 306 -7.85 6.35 -10.03
C THR A 306 -7.44 7.82 -9.91
N LYS A 307 -8.41 8.74 -9.91
CA LYS A 307 -8.17 10.18 -9.77
C LYS A 307 -7.61 10.50 -8.38
N SER A 308 -8.27 10.04 -7.31
CA SER A 308 -7.82 10.32 -5.95
C SER A 308 -6.45 9.71 -5.65
N MET A 309 -6.14 8.53 -6.20
CA MET A 309 -4.81 7.93 -6.07
C MET A 309 -3.70 8.75 -6.76
N LYS A 310 -3.99 9.37 -7.92
CA LYS A 310 -3.04 10.30 -8.55
C LYS A 310 -2.81 11.54 -7.71
N GLU A 311 -3.86 12.08 -7.09
CA GLU A 311 -3.76 13.23 -6.20
C GLU A 311 -2.93 12.91 -4.95
N ILE A 312 -3.13 11.74 -4.34
CA ILE A 312 -2.32 11.25 -3.22
C ILE A 312 -0.87 11.11 -3.66
N ALA A 313 -0.59 10.45 -4.78
CA ALA A 313 0.78 10.28 -5.28
C ALA A 313 1.48 11.62 -5.57
N ALA A 314 0.76 12.59 -6.14
CA ALA A 314 1.29 13.93 -6.39
C ALA A 314 1.62 14.67 -5.07
N LYS A 315 0.72 14.59 -4.07
CA LYS A 315 0.98 15.17 -2.75
C LYS A 315 2.12 14.47 -2.02
N ALA A 316 2.21 13.14 -2.15
CA ALA A 316 3.29 12.34 -1.59
C ALA A 316 4.66 12.78 -2.13
N GLY A 317 4.77 12.96 -3.45
CA GLY A 317 5.97 13.53 -4.06
C GLY A 317 6.27 14.97 -3.64
N ALA A 318 5.24 15.79 -3.39
CA ALA A 318 5.43 17.17 -2.94
C ALA A 318 6.01 17.28 -1.51
N VAL A 319 5.74 16.30 -0.64
CA VAL A 319 6.18 16.30 0.77
C VAL A 319 7.32 15.30 1.06
N GLY A 320 7.91 14.71 0.01
CA GLY A 320 9.02 13.76 0.14
C GLY A 320 8.63 12.48 0.90
N VAL A 321 7.44 11.95 0.61
CA VAL A 321 6.96 10.68 1.19
C VAL A 321 6.75 9.67 0.07
N PRO A 322 7.44 8.52 0.11
CA PRO A 322 7.17 7.42 -0.80
C PRO A 322 5.77 6.87 -0.60
N LEU A 323 5.07 6.58 -1.70
CA LEU A 323 3.76 5.94 -1.63
C LEU A 323 3.81 4.57 -0.91
N ALA A 324 4.97 3.89 -0.92
CA ALA A 324 5.21 2.67 -0.16
C ALA A 324 4.99 2.89 1.33
N ALA A 325 5.52 3.96 1.90
CA ALA A 325 5.38 4.26 3.33
C ALA A 325 3.93 4.50 3.73
N ILE A 326 3.11 5.03 2.82
CA ILE A 326 1.68 5.21 3.05
C ILE A 326 0.93 3.87 3.05
N TYR A 327 1.40 2.84 2.34
CA TYR A 327 0.66 1.56 2.24
C TYR A 327 1.48 0.35 2.76
N PHE A 328 2.51 0.62 3.56
CA PHE A 328 3.54 -0.35 3.96
C PHE A 328 3.01 -1.50 4.80
N SER A 329 2.29 -1.20 5.89
CA SER A 329 1.59 -2.21 6.71
C SER A 329 0.30 -2.74 6.05
N GLY A 330 0.06 -2.38 4.79
CA GLY A 330 -1.21 -2.49 4.07
C GLY A 330 -2.08 -1.23 4.17
N SER A 331 -3.16 -1.16 3.40
CA SER A 331 -4.22 -0.18 3.66
C SER A 331 -5.02 -0.63 4.88
N VAL A 332 -5.37 0.35 5.69
CA VAL A 332 -6.26 0.21 6.84
C VAL A 332 -7.70 -0.15 6.41
N VAL A 333 -8.03 -0.01 5.11
CA VAL A 333 -9.34 -0.31 4.52
C VAL A 333 -9.23 -1.22 3.26
N GLY A 334 -8.25 -2.11 3.19
CA GLY A 334 -8.27 -3.24 2.23
C GLY A 334 -7.59 -3.08 0.87
N MET A 335 -6.92 -1.96 0.56
CA MET A 335 -5.96 -1.92 -0.56
C MET A 335 -4.54 -2.36 -0.15
N SER A 336 -3.92 -3.32 -0.83
CA SER A 336 -2.48 -3.53 -0.67
C SER A 336 -1.70 -2.50 -1.48
N ALA A 337 -0.47 -2.18 -1.06
CA ALA A 337 0.45 -1.37 -1.87
C ALA A 337 0.63 -1.92 -3.29
N ALA A 338 0.58 -3.25 -3.47
CA ALA A 338 0.68 -3.93 -4.78
C ALA A 338 -0.57 -3.73 -5.69
N GLY A 339 -1.78 -3.66 -5.11
CA GLY A 339 -3.02 -3.43 -5.85
C GLY A 339 -3.10 -2.03 -6.46
N ILE A 340 -2.67 -1.03 -5.69
CA ILE A 340 -2.62 0.38 -6.09
C ILE A 340 -1.50 0.63 -7.11
N THR A 341 -0.32 0.03 -6.88
CA THR A 341 0.87 0.29 -7.71
C THR A 341 0.71 -0.25 -9.13
N SER A 342 0.04 -1.38 -9.34
CA SER A 342 -0.18 -1.92 -10.71
C SER A 342 -1.11 -1.07 -11.59
N GLY A 343 -2.15 -0.45 -11.02
CA GLY A 343 -3.02 0.52 -11.72
C GLY A 343 -2.28 1.81 -12.09
N LEU A 344 -1.41 2.32 -11.22
CA LEU A 344 -0.59 3.52 -11.46
C LEU A 344 0.63 3.25 -12.37
N ALA A 345 1.23 2.05 -12.31
CA ALA A 345 2.27 1.60 -13.25
C ALA A 345 1.77 1.67 -14.69
N THR A 346 0.54 1.18 -14.91
CA THR A 346 -0.14 1.19 -16.22
C THR A 346 -0.38 2.63 -16.72
N LEU A 347 -0.42 3.61 -15.82
CA LEU A 347 -0.57 5.04 -16.12
C LEU A 347 0.77 5.81 -16.18
N GLY A 348 1.91 5.09 -16.16
CA GLY A 348 3.24 5.68 -16.29
C GLY A 348 3.79 6.32 -15.01
N MET A 349 3.14 6.11 -13.87
CA MET A 349 3.50 6.69 -12.56
C MET A 349 4.24 5.71 -11.63
N GLY A 350 4.90 4.69 -12.18
CA GLY A 350 5.80 3.78 -11.46
C GLY A 350 5.07 2.82 -10.50
N GLY A 351 4.97 1.55 -10.88
CA GLY A 351 4.46 0.46 -10.07
C GLY A 351 5.45 -0.68 -9.95
N LEU A 352 6.48 -0.49 -9.14
CA LEU A 352 7.14 -1.59 -8.44
C LEU A 352 7.80 -1.02 -7.20
N LEU A 353 6.98 -0.62 -6.23
CA LEU A 353 7.45 -0.69 -4.85
C LEU A 353 7.40 -2.16 -4.51
N GLY A 354 8.50 -2.84 -4.84
CA GLY A 354 8.71 -4.24 -4.54
C GLY A 354 8.62 -4.43 -3.04
N LEU A 355 7.44 -4.81 -2.59
CA LEU A 355 7.25 -5.55 -1.36
C LEU A 355 7.50 -7.01 -1.75
N SER A 356 8.77 -7.40 -1.92
CA SER A 356 9.10 -8.79 -2.20
C SER A 356 8.89 -9.59 -0.92
N GLY A 357 7.71 -10.20 -0.85
CA GLY A 357 7.31 -11.03 0.27
C GLY A 357 6.05 -11.81 -0.02
N MET A 358 5.66 -12.01 -1.29
CA MET A 358 4.37 -12.62 -1.64
C MET A 358 3.19 -11.83 -1.08
N VAL A 359 2.47 -11.14 -1.97
CA VAL A 359 1.06 -10.82 -1.75
C VAL A 359 0.27 -12.14 -1.69
N THR A 360 0.34 -12.89 -0.59
CA THR A 360 -0.35 -14.18 -0.38
C THR A 360 -1.12 -14.26 0.92
N GLY A 361 -0.92 -13.35 1.88
CA GLY A 361 -1.81 -13.24 3.02
C GLY A 361 -3.21 -12.80 2.60
N ILE A 362 -3.37 -11.55 2.16
CA ILE A 362 -4.68 -10.93 1.87
C ILE A 362 -4.70 -9.92 0.71
N GLY A 363 -3.56 -9.37 0.29
CA GLY A 363 -3.56 -8.30 -0.73
C GLY A 363 -4.10 -8.78 -2.08
N VAL A 364 -4.85 -7.91 -2.77
CA VAL A 364 -5.36 -8.18 -4.11
C VAL A 364 -4.58 -7.29 -5.10
N VAL A 365 -3.99 -7.91 -6.13
CA VAL A 365 -3.33 -7.18 -7.23
C VAL A 365 -4.40 -6.72 -8.22
N VAL A 366 -4.45 -5.42 -8.56
CA VAL A 366 -5.50 -4.84 -9.41
C VAL A 366 -4.91 -4.22 -10.68
N ILE A 367 -4.92 -4.98 -11.78
CA ILE A 367 -4.61 -4.45 -13.12
C ILE A 367 -5.93 -4.04 -13.78
N VAL A 368 -6.33 -2.77 -13.69
CA VAL A 368 -7.43 -2.24 -14.50
C VAL A 368 -6.90 -1.08 -15.34
N GLY A 369 -6.55 -1.37 -16.60
CA GLY A 369 -6.24 -0.36 -17.59
C GLY A 369 -7.52 0.36 -18.04
N VAL A 370 -7.57 1.68 -17.91
CA VAL A 370 -8.72 2.54 -18.26
C VAL A 370 -8.91 2.67 -19.80
N GLY A 371 -8.56 1.65 -20.59
CA GLY A 371 -8.30 1.76 -22.02
C GLY A 371 -9.33 1.18 -23.01
N ALA A 372 -10.31 0.36 -22.62
CA ALA A 372 -11.09 -0.40 -23.61
C ALA A 372 -12.61 -0.18 -23.58
N TYR A 373 -13.11 0.42 -24.68
CA TYR A 373 -14.46 0.28 -25.23
C TYR A 373 -15.61 1.15 -24.66
N LYS A 374 -15.55 2.47 -24.90
CA LYS A 374 -16.68 3.41 -24.70
C LYS A 374 -17.86 3.24 -25.69
N GLY A 375 -17.74 2.47 -26.76
CA GLY A 375 -18.72 2.50 -27.87
C GLY A 375 -19.99 1.65 -27.70
N ILE A 376 -19.94 0.54 -26.95
CA ILE A 376 -21.05 -0.44 -26.85
C ILE A 376 -21.67 -0.47 -25.44
N LYS A 377 -20.92 -0.08 -24.40
CA LYS A 377 -21.28 -0.26 -22.98
C LYS A 377 -22.19 0.82 -22.41
N THR A 378 -22.18 2.04 -22.97
CA THR A 378 -22.98 3.18 -22.47
C THR A 378 -24.49 3.00 -22.69
N ILE A 379 -24.89 2.10 -23.60
CA ILE A 379 -26.30 1.87 -23.96
C ILE A 379 -26.95 0.78 -23.09
N THR A 380 -26.16 -0.07 -22.41
CA THR A 380 -26.68 -1.26 -21.71
C THR A 380 -26.78 -1.13 -20.18
N GLY A 381 -26.28 -0.03 -19.59
CA GLY A 381 -26.20 0.17 -18.14
C GLY A 381 -25.19 -0.74 -17.41
N LEU A 382 -24.54 -1.66 -18.13
CA LEU A 382 -23.51 -2.56 -17.60
C LEU A 382 -22.12 -1.89 -17.53
N SER A 383 -21.94 -0.71 -18.13
CA SER A 383 -20.74 0.10 -17.93
C SER A 383 -20.49 0.43 -16.46
N ASP A 384 -21.56 0.60 -15.70
CA ASP A 384 -21.49 1.03 -14.30
C ASP A 384 -21.04 -0.12 -13.37
N LEU A 385 -21.27 -1.38 -13.78
CA LEU A 385 -20.84 -2.58 -13.06
C LEU A 385 -19.34 -2.85 -13.23
N GLU A 386 -18.82 -2.74 -14.45
CA GLU A 386 -17.37 -2.84 -14.69
C GLU A 386 -16.59 -1.70 -14.04
N ASN A 387 -17.23 -0.54 -13.83
CA ASN A 387 -16.63 0.64 -13.21
C ASN A 387 -16.63 0.57 -11.67
N ASN A 388 -16.89 -0.58 -11.04
CA ASN A 388 -16.82 -0.79 -9.59
C ASN A 388 -15.81 -1.87 -9.17
N LYS A 389 -14.98 -2.37 -10.12
CA LYS A 389 -14.15 -3.56 -9.88
C LYS A 389 -13.07 -3.31 -8.83
N GLN A 390 -12.51 -2.12 -8.78
CA GLN A 390 -11.48 -1.78 -7.77
C GLN A 390 -12.06 -1.84 -6.36
N ARG A 391 -13.26 -1.28 -6.16
CA ARG A 391 -13.96 -1.32 -4.87
C ARG A 391 -14.33 -2.76 -4.47
N GLU A 392 -14.81 -3.58 -5.42
CA GLU A 392 -15.09 -5.00 -5.17
C GLU A 392 -13.87 -5.76 -4.64
N LEU A 393 -12.70 -5.53 -5.25
CA LEU A 393 -11.45 -6.19 -4.84
C LEU A 393 -10.96 -5.72 -3.47
N MET A 394 -11.15 -4.45 -3.13
CA MET A 394 -10.92 -3.94 -1.77
C MET A 394 -11.79 -4.66 -0.74
N LEU A 395 -13.08 -4.77 -1.03
CA LEU A 395 -14.04 -5.45 -0.15
C LEU A 395 -13.68 -6.92 0.05
N GLN A 396 -13.24 -7.61 -1.01
CA GLN A 396 -12.76 -8.99 -0.90
C GLN A 396 -11.50 -9.12 -0.02
N ALA A 397 -10.57 -8.17 -0.11
CA ALA A 397 -9.40 -8.13 0.76
C ALA A 397 -9.80 -7.89 2.23
N ILE A 398 -10.75 -7.00 2.50
CA ILE A 398 -11.29 -6.79 3.86
C ILE A 398 -11.92 -8.07 4.38
N ILE A 399 -12.78 -8.74 3.59
CA ILE A 399 -13.43 -9.99 3.97
C ILE A 399 -12.38 -11.05 4.29
N LYS A 400 -11.37 -11.24 3.43
CA LYS A 400 -10.31 -12.23 3.64
C LYS A 400 -9.49 -11.91 4.89
N ASN A 401 -9.20 -10.64 5.16
CA ASN A 401 -8.48 -10.22 6.37
C ASN A 401 -9.29 -10.55 7.62
N ALA A 402 -10.56 -10.17 7.62
CA ALA A 402 -11.44 -10.34 8.76
C ALA A 402 -11.75 -11.82 9.02
N GLN A 403 -11.89 -12.65 7.98
CA GLN A 403 -12.01 -14.10 8.12
C GLN A 403 -10.74 -14.73 8.72
N LYS A 404 -9.55 -14.32 8.25
CA LYS A 404 -8.27 -14.79 8.84
C LYS A 404 -8.10 -14.30 10.29
N SER A 405 -8.57 -13.09 10.59
CA SER A 405 -8.63 -12.54 11.95
C SER A 405 -9.51 -13.40 12.86
N LEU A 406 -10.70 -13.79 12.40
CA LEU A 406 -11.59 -14.69 13.13
C LEU A 406 -10.96 -16.07 13.36
N ASN A 407 -10.25 -16.61 12.36
CA ASN A 407 -9.52 -17.86 12.51
C ASN A 407 -8.43 -17.78 13.58
N TYR A 408 -7.65 -16.68 13.61
CA TYR A 408 -6.66 -16.45 14.67
C TYR A 408 -7.32 -16.33 16.04
N LEU A 409 -8.47 -15.67 16.15
CA LEU A 409 -9.23 -15.62 17.41
C LEU A 409 -9.66 -17.01 17.86
N ILE A 410 -10.18 -17.85 16.96
CA ILE A 410 -10.62 -19.21 17.28
C ILE A 410 -9.43 -20.07 17.74
N GLU A 411 -8.29 -19.99 17.04
CA GLU A 411 -7.06 -20.69 17.43
C GLU A 411 -6.64 -20.29 18.84
N ASP A 412 -6.59 -18.99 19.11
CA ASP A 412 -6.07 -18.47 20.37
C ASP A 412 -7.07 -18.69 21.53
N VAL A 413 -8.38 -18.70 21.27
CA VAL A 413 -9.42 -19.11 22.25
C VAL A 413 -9.21 -20.55 22.69
N ASN A 414 -8.82 -21.46 21.80
CA ASN A 414 -8.58 -22.87 22.17
C ASN A 414 -7.40 -22.98 23.14
N GLU A 415 -6.32 -22.24 22.89
CA GLU A 415 -5.13 -22.21 23.76
C GLU A 415 -5.44 -21.58 25.12
N ILE A 416 -6.08 -20.41 25.12
CA ILE A 416 -6.43 -19.68 26.35
C ILE A 416 -7.45 -20.46 27.19
N SER A 417 -8.41 -21.14 26.55
CA SER A 417 -9.35 -22.03 27.24
C SER A 417 -8.64 -23.22 27.88
N THR A 418 -7.60 -23.76 27.23
CA THR A 418 -6.78 -24.84 27.80
C THR A 418 -6.01 -24.36 29.04
N GLN A 419 -5.45 -23.14 28.99
CA GLN A 419 -4.81 -22.50 30.14
C GLN A 419 -5.80 -22.26 31.28
N LEU A 420 -7.02 -21.78 30.98
CA LEU A 420 -8.08 -21.60 31.97
C LEU A 420 -8.41 -22.91 32.70
N MET A 421 -8.63 -23.99 31.94
CA MET A 421 -8.97 -25.30 32.51
C MET A 421 -7.84 -25.83 33.41
N LYS A 422 -6.58 -25.62 33.02
CA LYS A 422 -5.42 -26.00 33.83
C LYS A 422 -5.37 -25.23 35.15
N GLU A 423 -5.56 -23.92 35.11
CA GLU A 423 -5.55 -23.08 36.32
C GLU A 423 -6.74 -23.39 37.25
N ILE A 424 -7.93 -23.65 36.70
CA ILE A 424 -9.10 -24.09 37.50
C ILE A 424 -8.80 -25.42 38.21
N LYS A 425 -8.14 -26.37 37.52
CA LYS A 425 -7.79 -27.67 38.07
C LYS A 425 -6.75 -27.58 39.19
N ASN A 426 -5.90 -26.55 39.19
CA ASN A 426 -4.84 -26.35 40.18
C ASN A 426 -5.36 -25.79 41.54
N GLY A 427 -6.62 -25.34 41.63
CA GLY A 427 -7.26 -24.95 42.88
C GLY A 427 -7.06 -23.48 43.31
N THR A 428 -7.39 -23.17 44.58
CA THR A 428 -7.66 -21.82 45.13
C THR A 428 -6.50 -20.81 45.13
N GLU A 429 -5.28 -21.18 44.76
CA GLU A 429 -4.14 -20.24 44.66
C GLU A 429 -4.15 -19.39 43.36
N SER A 430 -5.07 -19.67 42.42
CA SER A 430 -5.08 -19.07 41.08
C SER A 430 -6.27 -18.14 40.75
N THR A 431 -7.06 -17.65 41.73
CA THR A 431 -8.25 -16.81 41.45
C THR A 431 -7.95 -15.59 40.58
N MET A 432 -6.88 -14.85 40.86
CA MET A 432 -6.46 -13.71 40.02
C MET A 432 -6.08 -14.12 38.59
N LYS A 433 -5.52 -15.32 38.39
CA LYS A 433 -5.20 -15.84 37.04
C LYS A 433 -6.47 -16.24 36.29
N ILE A 434 -7.43 -16.87 36.99
CA ILE A 434 -8.72 -17.25 36.43
C ILE A 434 -9.52 -16.02 35.97
N GLU A 435 -9.54 -14.96 36.78
CA GLU A 435 -10.17 -13.68 36.42
C GLU A 435 -9.51 -13.06 35.19
N LYS A 436 -8.17 -13.01 35.14
CA LYS A 436 -7.42 -12.52 33.98
C LYS A 436 -7.74 -13.29 32.70
N ILE A 437 -7.69 -14.62 32.75
CA ILE A 437 -7.96 -15.46 31.58
C ILE A 437 -9.42 -15.30 31.12
N SER A 438 -10.36 -15.19 32.06
CA SER A 438 -11.79 -15.01 31.77
C SER A 438 -12.07 -13.66 31.11
N ALA A 439 -11.41 -12.59 31.56
CA ALA A 439 -11.51 -11.28 30.94
C ALA A 439 -10.90 -11.24 29.52
N MET A 440 -9.76 -11.92 29.31
CA MET A 440 -9.16 -12.10 27.98
C MET A 440 -10.12 -12.82 27.02
N LEU A 441 -10.78 -13.90 27.46
CA LEU A 441 -11.83 -14.58 26.69
C LEU A 441 -13.01 -13.66 26.38
N GLY A 442 -13.42 -12.81 27.33
CA GLY A 442 -14.45 -11.80 27.12
C GLY A 442 -14.08 -10.78 26.03
N MET A 443 -12.85 -10.28 26.02
CA MET A 443 -12.35 -9.36 24.99
C MET A 443 -12.22 -10.04 23.62
N LEU A 444 -11.74 -11.27 23.58
CA LEU A 444 -11.71 -12.10 22.37
C LEU A 444 -13.11 -12.25 21.76
N SER A 445 -14.13 -12.50 22.59
CA SER A 445 -15.51 -12.63 22.15
C SER A 445 -16.07 -11.33 21.57
N LYS A 446 -15.84 -10.18 22.23
CA LYS A 446 -16.28 -8.86 21.72
C LYS A 446 -15.54 -8.45 20.44
N GLY A 447 -14.23 -8.71 20.36
CA GLY A 447 -13.43 -8.49 19.16
C GLY A 447 -13.89 -9.37 18.00
N ALA A 448 -14.23 -10.64 18.27
CA ALA A 448 -14.82 -11.55 17.28
C ALA A 448 -16.16 -11.01 16.75
N GLN A 449 -17.05 -10.54 17.64
CA GLN A 449 -18.32 -9.93 17.23
C GLN A 449 -18.10 -8.72 16.32
N THR A 450 -17.22 -7.79 16.72
CA THR A 450 -16.87 -6.60 15.93
C THR A 450 -16.31 -7.00 14.56
N THR A 451 -15.47 -8.03 14.51
CA THR A 451 -14.91 -8.56 13.26
C THR A 451 -15.98 -9.20 12.37
N THR A 452 -16.94 -9.94 12.94
CA THR A 452 -18.07 -10.51 12.21
C THR A 452 -18.97 -9.43 11.61
N GLU A 453 -19.25 -8.35 12.34
CA GLU A 453 -20.03 -7.21 11.84
C GLU A 453 -19.34 -6.57 10.62
N LYS A 454 -18.01 -6.42 10.65
CA LYS A 454 -17.22 -5.95 9.50
C LYS A 454 -17.32 -6.88 8.30
N ILE A 455 -17.24 -8.21 8.51
CA ILE A 455 -17.41 -9.21 7.44
C ILE A 455 -18.78 -9.04 6.79
N THR A 456 -19.86 -9.04 7.59
CA THR A 456 -21.22 -8.91 7.06
C THR A 456 -21.41 -7.62 6.28
N HIS A 457 -20.90 -6.49 6.79
CA HIS A 457 -20.97 -5.22 6.08
C HIS A 457 -20.22 -5.25 4.75
N ALA A 458 -18.99 -5.78 4.75
CA ALA A 458 -18.17 -5.88 3.54
C ALA A 458 -18.77 -6.86 2.50
N GLU A 459 -19.36 -7.97 2.93
CA GLU A 459 -20.08 -8.92 2.06
C GLU A 459 -21.29 -8.26 1.39
N ILE A 460 -22.07 -7.49 2.15
CA ILE A 460 -23.19 -6.70 1.61
C ILE A 460 -22.68 -5.74 0.53
N GLU A 461 -21.67 -4.93 0.82
CA GLU A 461 -21.14 -3.95 -0.15
C GLU A 461 -20.50 -4.63 -1.36
N SER A 462 -19.88 -5.81 -1.19
CA SER A 462 -19.27 -6.59 -2.26
C SER A 462 -20.31 -7.10 -3.26
N ILE A 463 -21.47 -7.53 -2.77
CA ILE A 463 -22.59 -7.92 -3.63
C ILE A 463 -23.21 -6.68 -4.27
N ILE A 464 -23.38 -5.59 -3.53
CA ILE A 464 -23.89 -4.32 -4.08
C ILE A 464 -23.02 -3.82 -5.23
N ALA A 465 -21.69 -3.95 -5.16
CA ALA A 465 -20.79 -3.58 -6.26
C ALA A 465 -21.05 -4.37 -7.55
N GLN A 466 -21.65 -5.56 -7.45
CA GLN A 466 -22.01 -6.45 -8.55
C GLN A 466 -23.49 -6.34 -8.97
N LEU A 467 -24.26 -5.45 -8.33
CA LEU A 467 -25.67 -5.21 -8.65
C LEU A 467 -25.83 -3.89 -9.41
N PRO A 468 -26.77 -3.80 -10.36
CA PRO A 468 -26.99 -2.57 -11.10
C PRO A 468 -27.56 -1.49 -10.15
N PRO A 469 -26.92 -0.32 -10.02
CA PRO A 469 -27.41 0.72 -9.10
C PRO A 469 -28.76 1.30 -9.56
N LYS A 470 -28.99 1.30 -10.87
CA LYS A 470 -30.24 1.68 -11.54
C LYS A 470 -30.79 0.45 -12.28
N LEU A 471 -32.01 0.07 -11.97
CA LEU A 471 -32.68 -1.03 -12.66
C LEU A 471 -33.31 -0.54 -13.97
N ASP A 472 -32.91 -1.13 -15.09
CA ASP A 472 -33.66 -1.05 -16.33
C ASP A 472 -34.89 -1.98 -16.25
N ALA A 473 -36.05 -1.37 -15.98
CA ALA A 473 -37.32 -2.07 -15.87
C ALA A 473 -37.81 -2.66 -17.21
N VAL A 474 -37.44 -2.06 -18.35
CA VAL A 474 -37.78 -2.59 -19.68
C VAL A 474 -37.02 -3.89 -19.92
N ARG A 475 -35.71 -3.88 -19.66
CA ARG A 475 -34.86 -5.06 -19.75
C ARG A 475 -35.34 -6.17 -18.82
N LEU A 476 -35.65 -5.85 -17.57
CA LEU A 476 -36.17 -6.83 -16.62
C LEU A 476 -37.45 -7.48 -17.16
N LYS A 477 -38.41 -6.67 -17.61
CA LYS A 477 -39.68 -7.14 -18.15
C LYS A 477 -39.49 -8.03 -19.38
N GLU A 478 -38.52 -7.74 -20.25
CA GLU A 478 -38.20 -8.54 -21.43
C GLU A 478 -37.60 -9.91 -21.04
N LEU A 479 -36.72 -9.95 -20.04
CA LEU A 479 -36.07 -11.18 -19.56
C LEU A 479 -37.00 -12.08 -18.73
N THR A 480 -38.07 -11.52 -18.17
CA THR A 480 -39.04 -12.24 -17.32
C THR A 480 -40.44 -12.35 -17.93
N LYS A 481 -40.56 -12.41 -19.26
CA LYS A 481 -41.87 -12.51 -19.95
C LYS A 481 -42.63 -13.81 -19.71
N GLU A 482 -41.90 -14.88 -19.46
CA GLU A 482 -42.47 -16.21 -19.26
C GLU A 482 -43.23 -16.26 -17.93
N ALA A 483 -44.40 -16.90 -17.92
CA ALA A 483 -45.23 -17.00 -16.72
C ALA A 483 -44.50 -17.62 -15.51
N THR A 484 -43.53 -18.51 -15.76
CA THR A 484 -42.68 -19.12 -14.73
C THR A 484 -41.74 -18.13 -14.04
N LYS A 485 -41.47 -16.97 -14.64
CA LYS A 485 -40.52 -15.95 -14.15
C LYS A 485 -41.21 -14.74 -13.49
N GLU A 486 -42.53 -14.68 -13.44
CA GLU A 486 -43.24 -13.51 -12.86
C GLU A 486 -42.90 -13.30 -11.38
N LYS A 487 -42.74 -14.39 -10.60
CA LYS A 487 -42.31 -14.30 -9.20
C LYS A 487 -40.92 -13.68 -9.06
N LEU A 488 -40.01 -13.99 -9.98
CA LEU A 488 -38.65 -13.45 -10.00
C LEU A 488 -38.67 -11.94 -10.27
N LYS A 489 -39.48 -11.51 -11.24
CA LYS A 489 -39.67 -10.08 -11.56
C LYS A 489 -40.18 -9.29 -10.37
N THR A 490 -41.23 -9.78 -9.69
CA THR A 490 -41.79 -9.12 -8.51
C THR A 490 -40.76 -9.01 -7.38
N PHE A 491 -39.98 -10.07 -7.17
CA PHE A 491 -38.90 -10.07 -6.19
C PHE A 491 -37.81 -9.04 -6.54
N VAL A 492 -37.35 -8.98 -7.79
CA VAL A 492 -36.36 -7.99 -8.24
C VAL A 492 -36.90 -6.58 -8.00
N LEU A 493 -38.13 -6.27 -8.43
CA LEU A 493 -38.71 -4.93 -8.25
C LEU A 493 -38.81 -4.51 -6.77
N ALA A 494 -39.11 -5.45 -5.87
CA ALA A 494 -39.19 -5.18 -4.43
C ALA A 494 -37.83 -4.78 -3.81
N CYS A 495 -36.72 -5.07 -4.49
CA CYS A 495 -35.38 -4.69 -4.06
C CYS A 495 -34.97 -3.27 -4.50
N TYR A 496 -35.78 -2.60 -5.33
CA TYR A 496 -35.51 -1.25 -5.84
C TYR A 496 -36.57 -0.26 -5.35
N ILE A 497 -36.12 0.97 -5.09
CA ILE A 497 -36.96 2.09 -4.67
C ILE A 497 -37.27 2.94 -5.90
N GLU A 498 -38.57 3.16 -6.13
CA GLU A 498 -39.05 4.05 -7.18
C GLU A 498 -38.77 5.50 -6.79
N THR A 499 -38.00 6.21 -7.63
CA THR A 499 -37.54 7.58 -7.38
C THR A 499 -37.82 8.45 -8.60
N GLU A 500 -38.40 9.63 -8.39
CA GLU A 500 -38.61 10.62 -9.45
C GLU A 500 -37.34 11.46 -9.65
N THR A 501 -36.89 11.60 -10.90
CA THR A 501 -35.77 12.47 -11.28
C THR A 501 -36.19 13.43 -12.38
N ILE A 502 -35.81 14.69 -12.23
CA ILE A 502 -36.03 15.73 -13.24
C ILE A 502 -34.93 15.59 -14.29
N VAL A 503 -35.30 15.38 -15.55
CA VAL A 503 -34.37 15.34 -16.67
C VAL A 503 -34.11 16.76 -17.18
N ASP A 504 -33.00 16.98 -17.88
CA ASP A 504 -32.56 18.29 -18.40
C ASP A 504 -33.60 19.01 -19.30
N ASP A 505 -34.62 18.29 -19.79
CA ASP A 505 -35.75 18.83 -20.56
C ASP A 505 -36.94 19.33 -19.71
N GLY A 506 -36.84 19.24 -18.38
CA GLY A 506 -37.90 19.59 -17.43
C GLY A 506 -38.95 18.50 -17.21
N GLY A 507 -38.80 17.33 -17.83
CA GLY A 507 -39.66 16.16 -17.62
C GLY A 507 -39.33 15.42 -16.32
N VAL A 508 -40.33 14.74 -15.74
CA VAL A 508 -40.14 13.80 -14.62
C VAL A 508 -39.97 12.39 -15.18
N ARG A 509 -38.86 11.72 -14.88
CA ARG A 509 -38.65 10.30 -15.16
C ARG A 509 -38.58 9.51 -13.86
N ILE A 510 -39.28 8.39 -13.84
CA ILE A 510 -39.21 7.41 -12.78
C ILE A 510 -37.96 6.54 -13.01
N ILE A 511 -37.10 6.45 -12.01
CA ILE A 511 -35.95 5.55 -11.97
C ILE A 511 -36.08 4.60 -10.77
N TYR A 512 -35.57 3.38 -10.92
CA TYR A 512 -35.56 2.38 -9.88
C TYR A 512 -34.14 2.27 -9.31
N LEU A 513 -33.94 2.73 -8.08
CA LEU A 513 -32.63 2.73 -7.41
C LEU A 513 -32.51 1.55 -6.45
N LEU A 514 -31.36 0.87 -6.45
CA LEU A 514 -31.14 -0.25 -5.53
C LEU A 514 -31.33 0.21 -4.08
N SER A 515 -32.19 -0.47 -3.32
CA SER A 515 -32.38 -0.17 -1.91
C SER A 515 -31.10 -0.45 -1.14
N GLY A 516 -30.61 0.52 -0.37
CA GLY A 516 -29.39 0.37 0.45
C GLY A 516 -29.61 -0.28 1.82
N LYS A 517 -30.84 -0.74 2.13
CA LYS A 517 -31.22 -1.22 3.48
C LYS A 517 -31.68 -2.68 3.50
N LEU A 518 -31.33 -3.47 2.49
CA LEU A 518 -31.69 -4.89 2.45
C LEU A 518 -30.72 -5.74 3.30
N PRO A 519 -31.16 -6.86 3.87
CA PRO A 519 -30.25 -7.80 4.55
C PRO A 519 -29.41 -8.59 3.52
N LEU A 520 -28.26 -9.11 3.96
CA LEU A 520 -27.29 -9.84 3.12
C LEU A 520 -27.95 -10.92 2.24
N ASN A 521 -28.70 -11.84 2.84
CA ASN A 521 -29.37 -12.93 2.14
C ASN A 521 -30.32 -12.42 1.02
N THR A 522 -30.92 -11.25 1.18
CA THR A 522 -31.76 -10.65 0.13
C THR A 522 -30.91 -10.13 -1.03
N TYR A 523 -29.76 -9.52 -0.77
CA TYR A 523 -28.83 -9.12 -1.85
C TYR A 523 -28.25 -10.35 -2.58
N GLU A 524 -27.87 -11.41 -1.87
CA GLU A 524 -27.38 -12.66 -2.47
C GLU A 524 -28.44 -13.27 -3.40
N GLN A 525 -29.70 -13.35 -2.92
CA GLN A 525 -30.82 -13.82 -3.72
C GLN A 525 -31.06 -12.92 -4.93
N LEU A 526 -30.99 -11.59 -4.77
CA LEU A 526 -31.14 -10.65 -5.87
C LEU A 526 -30.06 -10.85 -6.94
N TYR A 527 -28.80 -10.96 -6.52
CA TYR A 527 -27.68 -11.21 -7.43
C TYR A 527 -27.89 -12.52 -8.19
N SER A 528 -28.18 -13.62 -7.48
CA SER A 528 -28.42 -14.92 -8.10
C SER A 528 -29.62 -14.90 -9.06
N VAL A 529 -30.71 -14.21 -8.72
CA VAL A 529 -31.87 -14.07 -9.62
C VAL A 529 -31.49 -13.30 -10.88
N LEU A 530 -30.77 -12.18 -10.76
CA LEU A 530 -30.33 -11.38 -11.90
C LEU A 530 -29.35 -12.14 -12.81
N GLU A 531 -28.43 -12.90 -12.23
CA GLU A 531 -27.53 -13.78 -12.97
C GLU A 531 -28.30 -14.87 -13.73
N ASN A 532 -29.20 -15.58 -13.04
CA ASN A 532 -29.99 -16.69 -13.61
C ASN A 532 -30.92 -16.26 -14.76
N ILE A 533 -31.47 -15.05 -14.71
CA ILE A 533 -32.28 -14.51 -15.82
C ILE A 533 -31.43 -13.88 -16.93
N GLY A 534 -30.10 -13.92 -16.81
CA GLY A 534 -29.17 -13.35 -17.78
C GLY A 534 -29.18 -11.82 -17.79
N TYR A 535 -29.57 -11.16 -16.70
CA TYR A 535 -29.58 -9.70 -16.59
C TYR A 535 -28.17 -9.11 -16.51
N LEU A 536 -27.18 -9.88 -16.06
CA LEU A 536 -25.80 -9.39 -15.93
C LEU A 536 -24.93 -9.69 -17.17
N ASP A 537 -25.42 -10.51 -18.11
CA ASP A 537 -24.70 -10.85 -19.34
C ASP A 537 -24.77 -9.70 -20.36
N VAL A 538 -23.60 -9.31 -20.89
CA VAL A 538 -23.41 -8.22 -21.87
C VAL A 538 -24.09 -8.54 -23.21
N SER A 539 -24.10 -9.81 -23.60
CA SER A 539 -24.65 -10.25 -24.89
C SER A 539 -26.18 -10.21 -24.88
N SER A 540 -26.82 -10.72 -23.82
CA SER A 540 -28.27 -10.66 -23.62
C SER A 540 -28.78 -9.23 -23.39
N ALA A 541 -27.95 -8.35 -22.79
CA ALA A 541 -28.26 -6.93 -22.56
C ALA A 541 -28.53 -6.16 -23.84
N ALA A 542 -27.63 -6.31 -24.81
CA ALA A 542 -27.69 -5.62 -26.08
C ALA A 542 -28.94 -6.06 -26.85
N PHE A 543 -29.21 -7.36 -26.91
CA PHE A 543 -30.38 -7.89 -27.61
C PHE A 543 -31.72 -7.50 -26.95
N ALA A 544 -31.81 -7.51 -25.62
CA ALA A 544 -33.02 -7.13 -24.89
C ALA A 544 -33.35 -5.64 -25.03
N SER A 545 -32.34 -4.77 -24.93
CA SER A 545 -32.50 -3.31 -25.03
C SER A 545 -32.90 -2.87 -26.44
N ILE A 546 -32.31 -3.48 -27.48
CA ILE A 546 -32.67 -3.23 -28.89
C ILE A 546 -34.13 -3.64 -29.13
N LYS A 547 -34.56 -4.80 -28.62
CA LYS A 547 -35.92 -5.32 -28.80
C LYS A 547 -36.96 -4.48 -28.05
N GLY A 548 -36.65 -4.00 -26.85
CA GLY A 548 -37.51 -3.11 -26.06
C GLY A 548 -37.69 -1.73 -26.72
N THR A 549 -36.59 -1.12 -27.17
CA THR A 549 -36.59 0.21 -27.80
C THR A 549 -37.34 0.19 -29.14
N ALA A 550 -37.12 -0.84 -29.96
CA ALA A 550 -37.86 -1.02 -31.21
C ALA A 550 -39.37 -1.15 -30.97
N LYS A 551 -39.79 -1.84 -29.90
CA LYS A 551 -41.20 -2.06 -29.59
C LYS A 551 -41.90 -0.82 -29.03
N ASN A 552 -41.19 0.04 -28.29
CA ASN A 552 -41.72 1.32 -27.81
C ASN A 552 -41.83 2.35 -28.95
N LEU A 553 -40.82 2.45 -29.82
CA LEU A 553 -40.88 3.29 -31.03
C LEU A 553 -42.04 2.89 -31.96
N PHE A 554 -42.29 1.57 -32.13
CA PHE A 554 -43.44 1.09 -32.90
C PHE A 554 -44.78 1.41 -32.23
N LYS A 555 -44.83 1.53 -30.90
CA LYS A 555 -46.05 1.87 -30.17
C LYS A 555 -46.37 3.37 -30.26
N ASP A 556 -45.34 4.21 -30.24
CA ASP A 556 -45.47 5.66 -30.40
C ASP A 556 -45.75 6.10 -31.85
N LEU A 557 -45.54 5.20 -32.82
CA LEU A 557 -45.90 5.39 -34.23
C LEU A 557 -47.32 4.90 -34.58
N ILE A 558 -47.96 4.13 -33.69
CA ILE A 558 -49.27 3.49 -33.90
C ILE A 558 -50.37 4.08 -33.00
N ASN A 559 -50.00 4.91 -32.02
CA ASN A 559 -50.89 5.83 -31.30
C ASN A 559 -50.76 7.23 -31.86
#